data_AF-A0A8D8AM50-F1
#
_entry.id   AF-A0A8D8AM50-F1
#
_cell.length_a   1.000
_cell.length_b   1.000
_cell.length_c   1.000
_cell.angle_alpha   90.00
_cell.angle_beta   90.00
_cell.angle_gamma   90.00
#
_symmetry.space_group_name_H-M   'P 1'
#
loop_
_entity.id
_entity.type
_entity.pdbx_description
1 polymer ?
#
loop_
_entity_poly.entity_id
_entity_poly.type
_entity_poly.pdbx_seq_one_letter_code
_entity_poly.pdbx_strand_id
1 'polypeptide(L)'
;MATTDLSDILPEELEEKVKEAAEISMGTEISEEDITNIQNLCDEILSINEYRTHLYDYLKTRMMAMAPNLTVLVGETIGARLIAHAGSLVNLAKHPASTVQILGKYSKLNSLNPLAHFNDDTKDMVSRLIIYDQQ
;
A
#
# COMPACT_ATOMS: atom_id res chain seq x y z
N MET A 1 0.84 -22.37 31.84
CA MET A 1 0.00 -21.32 31.22
C MET A 1 0.76 -20.02 31.25
N ALA A 2 1.37 -19.64 30.13
CA ALA A 2 2.01 -18.34 29.94
C ALA A 2 1.04 -17.23 30.39
N THR A 3 1.48 -16.37 31.31
CA THR A 3 0.63 -15.39 32.01
C THR A 3 0.37 -14.11 31.21
N THR A 4 0.86 -14.03 29.97
CA THR A 4 0.81 -12.83 29.14
C THR A 4 -0.47 -12.82 28.29
N ASP A 5 -1.17 -11.70 28.32
CA ASP A 5 -2.38 -11.42 27.53
C ASP A 5 -2.00 -10.89 26.14
N LEU A 6 -2.60 -11.47 25.09
CA LEU A 6 -2.34 -11.10 23.68
C LEU A 6 -3.62 -10.68 22.93
N SER A 7 -4.74 -10.53 23.65
CA SER A 7 -6.06 -10.28 23.07
C SER A 7 -6.18 -8.97 22.29
N ASP A 8 -5.34 -7.98 22.60
CA ASP A 8 -5.28 -6.69 21.88
C ASP A 8 -4.68 -6.80 20.48
N ILE A 9 -3.94 -7.88 20.19
CA ILE A 9 -3.16 -8.05 18.95
C ILE A 9 -3.66 -9.27 18.16
N LEU A 10 -4.14 -10.31 18.83
CA LEU A 10 -4.52 -11.58 18.23
C LEU A 10 -5.97 -11.97 18.59
N PRO A 11 -6.72 -12.56 17.64
CA PRO A 11 -7.97 -13.25 17.94
C PRO A 11 -7.77 -14.42 18.91
N GLU A 12 -8.79 -14.69 19.73
CA GLU A 12 -8.77 -15.72 20.79
C GLU A 12 -8.32 -17.11 20.30
N GLU A 13 -8.80 -17.56 19.13
CA GLU A 13 -8.39 -18.85 18.54
C GLU A 13 -6.90 -18.92 18.20
N LEU A 14 -6.28 -17.81 17.78
CA LEU A 14 -4.85 -17.75 17.47
C LEU A 14 -4.02 -17.59 18.75
N GLU A 15 -4.53 -16.86 19.74
CA GLU A 15 -3.89 -16.72 21.04
C GLU A 15 -3.72 -18.07 21.74
N GLU A 16 -4.76 -18.91 21.79
CA GLU A 16 -4.67 -20.25 22.36
C GLU A 16 -3.61 -21.10 21.66
N LYS A 17 -3.58 -21.10 20.33
CA LYS A 17 -2.58 -21.84 19.54
C LYS A 17 -1.15 -21.39 19.80
N VAL A 18 -0.93 -20.08 19.97
CA VAL A 18 0.40 -19.55 20.29
C VAL A 18 0.83 -19.94 21.69
N LYS A 19 -0.08 -19.92 22.68
CA LYS A 19 0.20 -20.35 24.06
C LYS A 19 0.53 -21.85 24.12
N GLU A 20 -0.23 -22.69 23.43
CA GLU A 20 0.06 -24.13 23.33
C GLU A 20 1.42 -24.36 22.65
N ALA A 21 1.69 -23.70 21.53
CA ALA A 21 2.95 -23.80 20.81
C ALA A 21 4.15 -23.36 21.67
N ALA A 22 3.98 -22.34 22.51
CA ALA A 22 5.00 -21.89 23.45
C ALA A 22 5.31 -22.94 24.53
N GLU A 23 4.30 -23.69 25.01
CA GLU A 23 4.48 -24.73 26.03
C GLU A 23 5.17 -26.00 25.47
N ILE A 24 4.89 -26.38 24.23
CA ILE A 24 5.50 -27.56 23.57
C ILE A 24 6.76 -27.21 22.75
N SER A 25 7.22 -25.96 22.80
CA SER A 25 8.30 -25.47 21.96
C SER A 25 9.62 -26.18 22.25
N MET A 26 10.29 -26.63 21.19
CA MET A 26 11.65 -27.17 21.23
C MET A 26 12.73 -26.08 21.04
N GLY A 27 12.37 -24.81 21.25
CA GLY A 27 13.30 -23.69 21.18
C GLY A 27 14.40 -23.76 22.24
N THR A 28 15.47 -23.00 22.03
CA THR A 28 16.55 -22.85 23.01
C THR A 28 16.35 -21.58 23.83
N GLU A 29 16.88 -21.56 25.05
CA GLU A 29 16.98 -20.32 25.83
C GLU A 29 17.78 -19.27 25.05
N ILE A 30 17.30 -18.03 25.09
CA ILE A 30 17.91 -16.86 24.44
C ILE A 30 18.49 -15.98 25.54
N SER A 31 19.65 -15.35 25.28
CA SER A 31 20.27 -14.45 26.26
C SER A 31 19.44 -13.18 26.47
N GLU A 32 19.52 -12.56 27.65
CA GLU A 32 18.82 -11.30 27.93
C GLU A 32 19.27 -10.16 27.01
N GLU A 33 20.54 -10.17 26.58
CA GLU A 33 21.08 -9.21 25.62
C GLU A 33 20.42 -9.37 24.24
N ASP A 34 20.28 -10.60 23.76
CA ASP A 34 19.62 -10.89 22.49
C ASP A 34 18.13 -10.55 22.54
N ILE A 35 17.44 -10.83 23.66
CA ILE A 35 16.04 -10.44 23.85
C ILE A 35 15.88 -8.92 23.73
N THR A 36 16.78 -8.16 24.36
CA THR A 36 16.78 -6.69 24.30
C THR A 36 16.97 -6.20 22.86
N ASN A 37 17.90 -6.80 22.10
CA ASN A 37 18.13 -6.46 20.70
C ASN A 37 16.94 -6.80 19.80
N ILE A 38 16.28 -7.95 20.03
CA ILE A 38 15.08 -8.35 19.31
C ILE A 38 13.94 -7.35 19.58
N GLN A 39 13.74 -6.95 20.84
CA GLN A 39 12.72 -5.97 21.21
C GLN A 39 12.97 -4.61 20.54
N ASN A 40 14.21 -4.10 20.57
CA ASN A 40 14.57 -2.86 19.90
C ASN A 40 14.28 -2.91 18.39
N LEU A 41 14.58 -4.04 17.73
CA LEU A 41 14.29 -4.22 16.31
C LEU A 41 12.77 -4.22 16.04
N CYS A 42 11.98 -4.85 16.91
CA CYS A 42 10.52 -4.82 16.81
C CYS A 42 9.97 -3.38 16.90
N ASP A 43 10.50 -2.58 17.83
CA ASP A 43 10.10 -1.17 17.98
C ASP A 43 10.47 -0.33 16.75
N GLU A 44 11.65 -0.55 16.17
CA GLU A 44 12.03 0.09 14.91
C GLU A 44 11.07 -0.27 13.77
N ILE A 45 10.72 -1.55 13.63
CA ILE A 45 9.77 -2.02 12.61
C ILE A 45 8.39 -1.38 12.81
N LEU A 46 7.92 -1.27 14.05
CA LEU A 46 6.66 -0.59 14.37
C LEU A 46 6.72 0.88 13.94
N SER A 47 7.80 1.59 14.26
CA SER A 47 7.97 3.00 13.84
C SER A 47 7.97 3.16 12.32
N ILE A 48 8.60 2.23 11.59
CA ILE A 48 8.63 2.23 10.12
C ILE A 48 7.22 2.00 9.55
N ASN A 49 6.43 1.13 10.17
CA ASN A 49 5.07 0.85 9.75
C ASN A 49 4.13 2.05 9.99
N GLU A 50 4.27 2.72 11.13
CA GLU A 50 3.57 3.98 11.41
C GLU A 50 3.96 5.06 10.41
N TYR A 51 5.26 5.25 10.16
CA TYR A 51 5.76 6.20 9.18
C TYR A 51 5.25 5.90 7.77
N ARG A 52 5.19 4.62 7.37
CA ARG A 52 4.60 4.18 6.11
C ARG A 52 3.12 4.59 6.02
N THR A 53 2.36 4.44 7.10
CA THR A 53 0.95 4.84 7.15
C THR A 53 0.80 6.35 6.98
N HIS A 54 1.61 7.14 7.69
CA HIS A 54 1.64 8.59 7.53
C HIS A 54 2.01 9.03 6.12
N LEU A 55 2.98 8.36 5.49
CA LEU A 55 3.39 8.65 4.12
C LEU A 55 2.27 8.34 3.12
N TYR A 56 1.49 7.29 3.37
CA TYR A 56 0.32 6.95 2.56
C TYR A 56 -0.76 8.03 2.66
N ASP A 57 -1.07 8.50 3.86
CA ASP A 57 -2.05 9.59 4.07
C ASP A 57 -1.59 10.92 3.46
N TYR A 58 -0.29 11.20 3.57
CA TYR A 58 0.32 12.35 2.89
C TYR A 58 0.17 12.23 1.38
N LEU A 59 0.50 11.07 0.80
CA LEU A 59 0.33 10.82 -0.65
C LEU A 59 -1.12 11.00 -1.07
N LYS A 60 -2.08 10.49 -0.29
CA LYS A 60 -3.51 10.63 -0.57
C LYS A 60 -3.95 12.09 -0.63
N THR A 61 -3.57 12.87 0.37
CA THR A 61 -3.88 14.30 0.44
C THR A 61 -3.25 15.06 -0.73
N ARG A 62 -1.99 14.77 -1.05
CA ARG A 62 -1.27 15.41 -2.16
C ARG A 62 -1.86 15.05 -3.52
N MET A 63 -2.23 13.79 -3.74
CA MET A 63 -2.80 13.35 -5.02
C MET A 63 -4.17 13.98 -5.25
N MET A 64 -5.04 14.03 -4.23
CA MET A 64 -6.33 14.71 -4.30
C MET A 64 -6.20 16.21 -4.60
N ALA A 65 -5.16 16.87 -4.06
CA ALA A 65 -4.91 18.28 -4.33
C ALA A 65 -4.34 18.56 -5.73
N MET A 66 -3.60 17.61 -6.33
CA MET A 66 -2.89 17.80 -7.60
C MET A 66 -3.60 17.23 -8.82
N ALA A 67 -4.29 16.10 -8.66
CA ALA A 67 -4.97 15.38 -9.73
C ALA A 67 -6.25 14.70 -9.19
N PRO A 68 -7.26 15.50 -8.78
CA PRO A 68 -8.49 14.98 -8.17
C PRO A 68 -9.27 14.07 -9.13
N ASN A 69 -9.33 14.41 -10.43
CA ASN A 69 -10.06 13.63 -11.40
C ASN A 69 -9.36 12.28 -11.67
N LEU A 70 -8.03 12.29 -11.78
CA LEU A 70 -7.26 11.05 -11.89
C LEU A 70 -7.43 10.16 -10.64
N THR A 71 -7.43 10.77 -9.45
CA THR A 71 -7.60 10.06 -8.17
C THR A 71 -8.93 9.33 -8.12
N VAL A 72 -10.04 10.00 -8.45
CA VAL A 72 -11.38 9.40 -8.44
C VAL A 72 -11.48 8.22 -9.41
N LEU A 73 -10.75 8.29 -10.53
CA LEU A 73 -10.86 7.31 -11.60
C LEU A 73 -10.03 6.03 -11.37
N VAL A 74 -8.81 6.15 -10.84
CA VAL A 74 -7.89 5.00 -10.69
C VAL A 74 -7.41 4.76 -9.26
N GLY A 75 -7.69 5.68 -8.33
CA GLY A 75 -7.17 5.66 -6.97
C GLY A 75 -5.80 6.32 -6.82
N GLU A 76 -5.49 6.77 -5.61
CA GLU A 76 -4.31 7.58 -5.29
C GLU A 76 -3.00 6.87 -5.61
N THR A 77 -2.89 5.59 -5.22
CA THR A 77 -1.66 4.80 -5.40
C THR A 77 -1.35 4.52 -6.87
N ILE A 78 -2.38 4.21 -7.66
CA ILE A 78 -2.22 3.91 -9.09
C ILE A 78 -1.96 5.21 -9.85
N GLY A 79 -2.68 6.29 -9.52
CA GLY A 79 -2.46 7.62 -10.10
C GLY A 79 -1.04 8.12 -9.86
N ALA A 80 -0.54 8.00 -8.62
CA ALA A 80 0.85 8.33 -8.27
C ALA A 80 1.87 7.59 -9.13
N ARG A 81 1.65 6.29 -9.31
CA ARG A 81 2.56 5.43 -10.09
C ARG A 81 2.54 5.78 -11.58
N LEU A 82 1.38 6.10 -12.14
CA LEU A 82 1.26 6.54 -13.53
C LEU A 82 2.00 7.87 -13.76
N ILE A 83 1.82 8.84 -12.86
CA ILE A 83 2.53 10.13 -12.93
C ILE A 83 4.04 9.93 -12.80
N ALA A 84 4.48 9.12 -11.82
CA ALA A 84 5.89 8.84 -11.61
C ALA A 84 6.52 8.17 -12.84
N HIS A 85 5.80 7.24 -13.49
CA HIS A 85 6.29 6.57 -14.68
C HIS A 85 6.35 7.50 -15.90
N ALA A 86 5.36 8.39 -16.07
CA ALA A 86 5.39 9.41 -17.12
C ALA A 86 6.37 10.57 -16.83
N GLY A 87 6.88 10.65 -15.59
CA GLY A 87 7.79 11.69 -15.09
C GLY A 87 7.10 13.02 -14.73
N SER A 88 5.90 13.28 -15.25
CA SER A 88 5.07 14.42 -14.85
C SER A 88 3.62 14.21 -15.27
N LEU A 89 2.70 14.94 -14.65
CA LEU A 89 1.28 14.92 -15.01
C LEU A 89 1.04 15.42 -16.45
N VAL A 90 1.82 16.42 -16.90
CA VAL A 90 1.78 16.93 -18.29
C VAL A 90 2.21 15.88 -19.30
N ASN A 91 3.26 15.12 -19.01
CA ASN A 91 3.70 14.06 -19.91
C ASN A 91 2.70 12.91 -19.95
N LEU A 92 2.08 12.59 -18.80
CA LEU A 92 1.01 11.60 -18.74
C LEU A 92 -0.20 12.02 -19.60
N ALA A 93 -0.57 13.30 -19.59
CA ALA A 93 -1.65 13.87 -20.41
C ALA A 93 -1.39 13.72 -21.92
N LYS A 94 -0.12 13.74 -22.33
CA LYS A 94 0.31 13.62 -23.73
C LYS A 94 0.39 12.18 -24.22
N HIS A 95 0.37 11.21 -23.32
CA HIS A 95 0.41 9.80 -23.71
C HIS A 95 -0.92 9.38 -24.36
N PRO A 96 -0.89 8.64 -25.48
CA PRO A 96 -2.10 8.09 -26.05
C PRO A 96 -2.69 7.07 -25.08
N ALA A 97 -4.01 6.90 -25.12
CA ALA A 97 -4.70 6.09 -24.14
C ALA A 97 -4.29 4.59 -24.17
N SER A 98 -3.80 4.08 -25.30
CA SER A 98 -3.19 2.76 -25.40
C SER A 98 -1.92 2.61 -24.55
N THR A 99 -1.08 3.65 -24.48
CA THR A 99 0.10 3.67 -23.59
C THR A 99 -0.33 3.70 -22.13
N VAL A 100 -1.28 4.56 -21.76
CA VAL A 100 -1.80 4.64 -20.39
C VAL A 100 -2.40 3.30 -19.94
N GLN A 101 -3.08 2.58 -20.83
CA GLN A 101 -3.63 1.25 -20.55
C GLN A 101 -2.53 0.23 -20.22
N ILE A 102 -1.46 0.21 -21.00
CA ILE A 102 -0.32 -0.69 -20.79
C ILE A 102 0.37 -0.35 -19.46
N LEU A 103 0.63 0.93 -19.21
CA LEU A 103 1.20 1.42 -17.95
C LEU A 103 0.33 1.09 -16.74
N GLY A 104 -0.99 1.17 -16.88
CA GLY A 104 -1.96 0.77 -15.86
C GLY A 104 -1.89 -0.71 -15.52
N LYS A 105 -1.66 -1.59 -16.52
CA LYS A 105 -1.48 -3.04 -16.30
C LYS A 105 -0.18 -3.36 -15.57
N TYR A 106 0.93 -2.72 -15.94
CA TYR A 106 2.21 -2.87 -15.23
C TYR A 106 2.14 -2.32 -13.80
N SER A 107 1.45 -1.20 -13.62
CA SER A 107 1.22 -0.59 -12.31
C SER A 107 0.31 -1.43 -11.42
N LYS A 108 -0.55 -2.29 -12.00
CA LYS A 108 -1.51 -3.13 -11.28
C LYS A 108 -0.99 -4.45 -10.77
N LEU A 109 0.19 -4.91 -11.20
CA LEU A 109 0.63 -6.28 -10.92
C LEU A 109 0.87 -6.58 -9.41
N ASN A 110 0.79 -5.58 -8.53
CA ASN A 110 0.96 -5.74 -7.07
C ASN A 110 -0.32 -5.61 -6.22
N SER A 111 -1.55 -5.62 -6.77
CA SER A 111 -2.78 -5.65 -5.96
C SER A 111 -4.02 -6.10 -6.76
N LEU A 112 -4.84 -6.98 -6.16
CA LEU A 112 -6.03 -7.61 -6.72
C LEU A 112 -7.05 -6.64 -7.37
N ASN A 113 -7.77 -7.16 -8.36
CA ASN A 113 -8.41 -6.50 -9.52
C ASN A 113 -9.73 -5.75 -9.26
N PRO A 114 -9.98 -4.59 -9.94
CA PRO A 114 -11.31 -4.41 -10.59
C PRO A 114 -11.32 -3.76 -11.99
N LEU A 115 -10.27 -3.91 -12.82
CA LEU A 115 -10.17 -3.23 -14.14
C LEU A 115 -10.34 -4.19 -15.33
N ALA A 116 -11.14 -5.25 -15.18
CA ALA A 116 -11.47 -6.16 -16.30
C ALA A 116 -12.38 -5.52 -17.38
N HIS A 117 -12.81 -4.26 -17.22
CA HIS A 117 -13.78 -3.61 -18.11
C HIS A 117 -13.42 -2.15 -18.46
N PHE A 118 -12.19 -1.87 -18.90
CA PHE A 118 -11.91 -0.61 -19.61
C PHE A 118 -12.27 -0.76 -21.10
N ASN A 119 -13.46 -0.28 -21.48
CA ASN A 119 -13.85 -0.11 -22.89
C ASN A 119 -13.19 1.15 -23.48
N ASP A 120 -13.20 1.31 -24.81
CA ASP A 120 -12.58 2.46 -25.50
C ASP A 120 -13.10 3.84 -25.02
N ASP A 121 -14.32 3.92 -24.49
CA ASP A 121 -14.88 5.17 -23.95
C ASP A 121 -14.17 5.64 -22.66
N THR A 122 -13.80 4.70 -21.79
CA THR A 122 -13.03 5.01 -20.58
C THR A 122 -11.60 5.46 -20.89
N LYS A 123 -11.08 5.14 -22.08
CA LYS A 123 -9.73 5.52 -22.54
C LYS A 123 -9.67 7.01 -22.94
N ASP A 124 -10.71 7.51 -23.60
CA ASP A 124 -10.85 8.93 -23.96
C ASP A 124 -11.18 9.78 -22.72
N MET A 125 -11.97 9.25 -21.78
CA MET A 125 -12.25 9.92 -20.50
C MET A 125 -11.00 10.16 -19.65
N VAL A 126 -10.10 9.17 -19.53
CA VAL A 126 -8.83 9.34 -18.76
C VAL A 126 -7.98 10.46 -19.36
N SER A 127 -7.76 10.44 -20.68
CA SER A 127 -6.95 11.46 -21.36
C SER A 127 -7.57 12.86 -21.26
N ARG A 128 -8.90 12.98 -21.39
CA ARG A 128 -9.60 14.26 -21.23
C ARG A 128 -9.60 14.74 -19.78
N LEU A 129 -9.82 13.87 -18.79
CA LEU A 129 -9.80 14.25 -17.37
C LEU A 129 -8.44 14.76 -16.91
N ILE A 130 -7.34 14.14 -17.37
CA ILE A 130 -5.98 14.59 -17.04
C ILE A 130 -5.72 15.98 -17.62
N ILE A 131 -6.27 16.31 -18.80
CA ILE A 131 -6.17 17.65 -19.37
C ILE A 131 -6.99 18.67 -18.55
N TYR A 132 -8.15 18.28 -18.01
CA TYR A 132 -8.95 19.12 -17.12
C TYR A 132 -8.30 19.37 -15.74
N ASP A 133 -7.55 18.40 -15.19
CA ASP A 133 -6.73 18.59 -13.97
C ASP A 133 -5.55 19.57 -14.15
N GLN A 134 -5.35 20.11 -15.36
CA GLN A 134 -4.27 21.05 -15.69
C GLN A 134 -4.75 22.48 -16.01
N GLN A 135 -6.07 22.72 -15.98
CA GLN A 135 -6.66 24.06 -16.13
C GLN A 135 -7.00 24.67 -14.77
#